data_AF-A0A838UE53-F1
#
_entry.id   AF-A0A838UE53-F1
#
_cell.length_a   1.000
_cell.length_b   1.000
_cell.length_c   1.000
_cell.angle_alpha   90.00
_cell.angle_beta   90.00
_cell.angle_gamma   90.00
#
_symmetry.space_group_name_H-M   'P 1'
#
loop_
_entity.id
_entity.type
_entity.pdbx_description
1 polymer ?
#
loop_
_entity_poly.entity_id
_entity_poly.type
_entity_poly.pdbx_seq_one_letter_code
_entity_poly.pdbx_strand_id
1 'polypeptide(L)'
;MANSWVRLHLPGWQHIGRYILWGSGRVTFSLWLFGIHGLKTALKTGTAVLEMTERSTHHLLNVYSQLPHMGTPSQNIIDVSAVPLLLEPSEIITDLVRSLEGKHCLIIGDTGTGKSTIAQWLAHKVGGEVVVYDPDAAPDEWMGLNVVGRRGDFKAIGEAMTLDLEELQRRIEVRGDLGDRALAGLDSVLIAEEFPLLKDEIPVAVDWLIKHARRGRKPKRFLIALAQDDQVKTLGIDGEGGVRKNFRMLRLGKFAVIHAKSLKDNALVEWLKAGKFRCLVDDLPCQLPDLSSYQVVMQPPQPTFHIKEKKHILVPPESEFEADVTVLTTENSVILRAVKTCLKAGLSESRIIKEVLGYEGGKYQDGKALLAAMRQEHGF
;
A
#
# COMPACT_ATOMS: atom_id res chain seq x y z
N MET A 1 20.83 -16.70 -64.42
CA MET A 1 19.91 -17.16 -63.35
C MET A 1 18.70 -17.79 -64.02
N ALA A 2 18.51 -19.09 -63.88
CA ALA A 2 17.42 -19.81 -64.54
C ALA A 2 16.14 -19.69 -63.70
N ASN A 3 15.07 -19.15 -64.28
CA ASN A 3 13.77 -19.03 -63.62
C ASN A 3 13.15 -20.43 -63.47
N SER A 4 13.12 -20.95 -62.24
CA SER A 4 12.41 -22.19 -61.90
C SER A 4 10.92 -21.89 -61.81
N TRP A 5 10.18 -22.21 -62.87
CA TRP A 5 8.73 -22.15 -62.87
C TRP A 5 8.17 -23.27 -62.01
N VAL A 6 7.59 -22.92 -60.86
CA VAL A 6 6.88 -23.87 -60.00
C VAL A 6 5.52 -24.17 -60.63
N ARG A 7 5.30 -25.43 -61.05
CA ARG A 7 4.01 -25.88 -61.58
C ARG A 7 2.99 -26.02 -60.44
N LEU A 8 2.18 -24.98 -60.25
CA LEU A 8 1.01 -25.05 -59.37
C LEU A 8 -0.03 -25.98 -60.01
N HIS A 9 -0.28 -27.10 -59.35
CA HIS A 9 -1.41 -27.96 -59.70
C HIS A 9 -2.68 -27.33 -59.15
N LEU A 10 -3.63 -27.06 -60.04
CA LEU A 10 -4.94 -26.55 -59.62
C LEU A 10 -5.62 -27.62 -58.75
N PRO A 11 -6.24 -27.21 -57.62
CA PRO A 11 -6.92 -28.14 -56.74
C PRO A 11 -8.04 -28.86 -57.48
N GLY A 12 -8.17 -30.17 -57.26
CA GLY A 12 -9.26 -30.95 -57.84
C GLY A 12 -10.63 -30.44 -57.38
N TRP A 13 -11.67 -30.72 -58.17
CA TRP A 13 -13.05 -30.26 -57.93
C TRP A 13 -13.58 -30.52 -56.52
N GLN A 14 -13.16 -31.61 -55.89
CA GLN A 14 -13.55 -31.95 -54.51
C GLN A 14 -12.99 -30.95 -53.48
N HIS A 15 -11.78 -30.45 -53.68
CA HIS A 15 -11.17 -29.45 -52.81
C HIS A 15 -11.85 -28.08 -53.00
N ILE A 16 -12.16 -27.70 -54.23
CA ILE A 16 -12.90 -26.48 -54.54
C ILE A 16 -14.26 -26.48 -53.83
N GLY A 17 -14.99 -27.61 -53.86
CA GLY A 17 -16.27 -27.75 -53.15
C GLY A 17 -16.16 -27.55 -51.63
N ARG A 18 -15.10 -28.07 -51.00
CA ARG A 18 -14.85 -27.85 -49.56
C ARG A 18 -14.57 -26.39 -49.24
N TYR A 19 -13.81 -25.69 -50.07
CA TYR A 19 -13.54 -24.26 -49.89
C TYR A 19 -14.80 -23.40 -50.09
N ILE A 20 -15.64 -23.73 -51.06
CA ILE A 20 -16.92 -23.05 -51.27
C ILE A 20 -17.83 -23.24 -50.05
N LEU A 21 -17.97 -24.48 -49.57
CA LEU A 21 -18.81 -24.78 -48.41
C LEU A 21 -18.31 -24.10 -47.12
N TRP A 22 -16.99 -24.10 -46.91
CA TRP A 22 -16.37 -23.39 -45.79
C TRP A 22 -16.57 -21.87 -45.89
N GLY A 23 -16.39 -21.31 -47.10
CA GLY A 23 -16.60 -19.89 -47.38
C GLY A 23 -18.06 -19.47 -47.14
N SER A 24 -19.02 -20.24 -47.65
CA SER A 24 -20.44 -19.99 -47.41
C SER A 24 -20.80 -20.10 -45.92
N GLY A 25 -20.23 -21.08 -45.22
CA GLY A 25 -20.41 -21.22 -43.77
C GLY A 25 -19.96 -19.97 -43.01
N ARG A 26 -18.77 -19.45 -43.33
CA ARG A 26 -18.27 -18.22 -42.71
C ARG A 26 -19.16 -17.02 -42.97
N VAL A 27 -19.63 -16.83 -44.20
CA VAL A 27 -20.53 -15.71 -44.54
C VAL A 27 -21.82 -15.81 -43.73
N THR A 28 -22.42 -17.00 -43.64
CA THR A 28 -23.66 -17.22 -42.86
C THR A 28 -23.46 -16.94 -41.37
N PHE A 29 -22.38 -17.45 -40.76
CA PHE A 29 -22.10 -17.19 -39.34
C PHE A 29 -21.78 -15.72 -39.07
N SER A 30 -21.05 -15.05 -39.95
CA SER A 30 -20.77 -13.61 -39.84
C SER A 30 -22.04 -12.77 -39.93
N LEU A 31 -22.95 -13.09 -40.85
CA LEU A 31 -24.25 -12.42 -40.95
C LEU A 31 -25.11 -12.63 -39.69
N TRP A 32 -25.11 -13.85 -39.14
CA TRP A 32 -25.83 -14.16 -37.91
C TRP A 32 -25.29 -13.38 -36.70
N LEU A 33 -23.96 -13.37 -36.50
CA LEU A 33 -23.34 -12.60 -35.42
C LEU A 33 -23.55 -11.09 -35.55
N PHE A 34 -23.49 -10.58 -36.78
CA PHE A 34 -23.81 -9.18 -37.08
C PHE A 34 -25.26 -8.86 -36.71
N GLY A 35 -26.21 -9.75 -37.02
CA GLY A 35 -27.61 -9.62 -36.60
C GLY A 35 -27.79 -9.56 -35.08
N ILE A 36 -27.10 -10.43 -34.33
CA ILE A 36 -27.12 -10.41 -32.86
C ILE A 36 -26.55 -9.10 -32.31
N HIS A 37 -25.43 -8.62 -32.87
CA HIS A 37 -24.85 -7.34 -32.47
C HIS A 37 -25.79 -6.16 -32.77
N GLY A 38 -26.42 -6.15 -33.94
CA GLY A 38 -27.43 -5.16 -34.30
C GLY A 38 -28.59 -5.13 -33.31
N LEU A 39 -29.13 -6.30 -32.94
CA LEU A 39 -30.21 -6.41 -31.96
C LEU A 39 -29.79 -5.92 -30.57
N LYS A 40 -28.58 -6.29 -30.11
CA LYS A 40 -28.03 -5.82 -28.83
C LYS A 40 -27.90 -4.30 -28.79
N THR A 41 -27.41 -3.69 -29.87
CA THR A 41 -27.30 -2.23 -29.97
C THR A 41 -28.67 -1.57 -29.97
N ALA A 42 -29.63 -2.09 -30.74
CA ALA A 42 -30.99 -1.57 -30.78
C ALA A 42 -31.67 -1.59 -29.39
N LEU A 43 -31.50 -2.68 -28.63
CA LEU A 43 -32.02 -2.78 -27.26
C LEU A 43 -31.38 -1.75 -26.32
N LYS A 44 -30.06 -1.55 -26.40
CA LYS A 44 -29.37 -0.51 -25.61
C LYS A 44 -29.83 0.90 -25.96
N THR A 45 -30.04 1.20 -27.24
CA THR A 45 -30.58 2.48 -27.66
C THR A 45 -32.01 2.65 -27.14
N GLY A 46 -32.83 1.61 -27.18
CA GLY A 46 -34.18 1.59 -26.61
C GLY A 46 -34.19 1.92 -25.11
N THR A 47 -33.32 1.31 -24.32
CA THR A 47 -33.22 1.61 -22.87
C THR A 47 -32.81 3.05 -22.61
N ALA A 48 -31.87 3.59 -23.41
CA ALA A 48 -31.43 4.97 -23.27
C ALA A 48 -32.54 5.99 -23.60
N VAL A 49 -33.36 5.70 -24.62
CA VAL A 49 -34.54 6.53 -24.97
C VAL A 49 -35.58 6.49 -23.85
N LEU A 50 -35.81 5.33 -23.24
CA LEU A 50 -36.73 5.20 -22.10
C LEU A 50 -36.26 6.04 -20.90
N GLU A 51 -34.98 5.95 -20.52
CA GLU A 51 -34.40 6.76 -19.44
C GLU A 51 -34.51 8.27 -19.73
N MET A 52 -34.28 8.68 -20.98
CA MET A 52 -34.42 10.08 -21.38
C MET A 52 -35.88 10.56 -21.31
N THR A 53 -36.82 9.69 -21.66
CA THR A 53 -38.26 9.96 -21.57
C THR A 53 -38.71 10.07 -20.12
N GLU A 54 -38.20 9.22 -19.22
CA GLU A 54 -38.46 9.27 -17.79
C GLU A 54 -37.98 10.60 -17.18
N ARG A 55 -36.74 11.01 -17.46
CA ARG A 55 -36.21 12.30 -17.01
C ARG A 55 -37.01 13.49 -17.53
N SER A 56 -37.43 13.44 -18.79
CA SER A 56 -38.25 14.49 -19.41
C SER A 56 -39.63 14.58 -18.76
N THR A 57 -40.25 13.42 -18.48
CA THR A 57 -41.53 13.34 -17.76
C THR A 57 -41.43 13.92 -16.36
N HIS A 58 -40.39 13.59 -15.60
CA HIS A 58 -40.16 14.17 -14.27
C HIS A 58 -39.98 15.68 -14.33
N HIS A 59 -39.28 16.20 -15.34
CA HIS A 59 -39.11 17.63 -15.49
C HIS A 59 -40.43 18.34 -15.79
N LEU A 60 -41.26 17.77 -16.66
CA LEU A 60 -42.61 18.28 -16.93
C LEU A 60 -43.50 18.22 -15.68
N LEU A 61 -43.39 17.15 -14.88
CA LEU A 61 -44.14 17.02 -13.63
C LEU A 61 -43.75 18.12 -12.63
N ASN A 62 -42.45 18.43 -12.54
CA ASN A 62 -41.95 19.53 -11.70
C ASN A 62 -42.50 20.88 -12.17
N VAL A 63 -42.46 21.17 -13.48
CA VAL A 63 -43.04 22.40 -14.03
C VAL A 63 -44.55 22.45 -13.80
N TYR A 64 -45.26 21.33 -13.99
CA TYR A 64 -46.70 21.24 -13.76
C TYR A 64 -47.06 21.46 -12.28
N SER A 65 -46.27 20.91 -11.36
CA SER A 65 -46.45 21.13 -9.92
C SER A 65 -46.28 22.59 -9.51
N GLN A 66 -45.63 23.41 -10.34
CA GLN A 66 -45.42 24.83 -10.12
C GLN A 66 -46.52 25.71 -10.76
N LEU A 67 -47.36 25.16 -11.65
CA LEU A 67 -48.44 25.91 -12.32
C LEU A 67 -49.54 26.47 -11.39
N PRO A 68 -49.93 25.81 -10.28
CA PRO A 68 -50.90 26.38 -9.32
C PRO A 68 -50.41 27.68 -8.66
N HIS A 69 -49.12 28.02 -8.79
CA HIS A 69 -48.49 29.19 -8.20
C HIS A 69 -48.31 30.37 -9.18
N MET A 70 -48.95 30.33 -10.36
CA MET A 70 -49.15 31.44 -11.33
C MET A 70 -48.24 32.67 -11.17
N GLY A 71 -46.93 32.50 -11.40
CA GLY A 71 -46.01 33.61 -11.69
C GLY A 71 -45.70 34.58 -10.55
N THR A 72 -46.13 34.34 -9.31
CA THR A 72 -45.51 35.00 -8.17
C THR A 72 -44.28 34.18 -7.75
N PRO A 73 -43.08 34.78 -7.63
CA PRO A 73 -41.97 34.11 -6.99
C PRO A 73 -42.40 33.89 -5.55
N SER A 74 -42.87 32.69 -5.25
CA SER A 74 -43.26 32.29 -3.90
C SER A 74 -42.00 32.35 -3.06
N GLN A 75 -41.81 33.48 -2.38
CA GLN A 75 -41.05 33.52 -1.16
C GLN A 75 -41.56 32.36 -0.31
N ASN A 76 -40.65 31.45 -0.01
CA ASN A 76 -40.82 30.30 0.87
C ASN A 76 -41.86 30.61 1.96
N ILE A 77 -43.11 30.20 1.75
CA ILE A 77 -44.02 30.02 2.87
C ILE A 77 -43.53 28.73 3.50
N ILE A 78 -42.64 28.93 4.47
CA ILE A 78 -42.12 27.92 5.36
C ILE A 78 -43.35 27.35 6.08
N ASP A 79 -43.79 26.18 5.63
CA ASP A 79 -44.65 25.32 6.41
C ASP A 79 -43.85 24.93 7.66
N VAL A 80 -44.15 25.53 8.81
CA VAL A 80 -43.45 25.36 10.11
C VAL A 80 -43.74 23.98 10.72
N SER A 81 -43.99 22.98 9.89
CA SER A 81 -44.24 21.58 10.27
C SER A 81 -43.33 20.60 9.51
N ALA A 82 -42.63 21.03 8.46
CA ALA A 82 -41.52 20.25 7.92
C ALA A 82 -40.28 20.50 8.78
N VAL A 83 -40.02 19.60 9.74
CA VAL A 83 -38.67 19.45 10.28
C VAL A 83 -37.74 19.38 9.07
N PRO A 84 -36.84 20.35 8.85
CA PRO A 84 -35.87 20.23 7.78
C PRO A 84 -35.12 18.94 8.08
N LEU A 85 -35.27 17.93 7.22
CA LEU A 85 -34.39 16.77 7.22
C LEU A 85 -32.99 17.38 7.16
N LEU A 86 -32.29 17.33 8.29
CA LEU A 86 -30.89 17.72 8.38
C LEU A 86 -30.17 16.81 7.39
N LEU A 87 -29.93 17.34 6.18
CA LEU A 87 -29.22 16.66 5.10
C LEU A 87 -27.75 16.45 5.43
N GLU A 88 -27.28 17.07 6.51
CA GLU A 88 -25.94 16.87 7.04
C GLU A 88 -26.01 15.96 8.27
N PRO A 89 -25.34 14.80 8.22
CA PRO A 89 -25.23 13.94 9.39
C PRO A 89 -24.42 14.66 10.47
N SER A 90 -24.74 14.37 11.73
CA SER A 90 -23.95 14.87 12.86
C SER A 90 -22.53 14.28 12.84
N GLU A 91 -21.56 15.02 13.38
CA GLU A 91 -20.19 14.53 13.65
C GLU A 91 -19.37 14.14 12.40
N ILE A 92 -19.37 15.00 11.37
CA ILE A 92 -18.54 14.80 10.17
C ILE A 92 -17.04 14.90 10.52
N ILE A 93 -16.31 13.82 10.26
CA ILE A 93 -14.85 13.79 10.34
C ILE A 93 -14.27 14.56 9.15
N THR A 94 -13.58 15.67 9.43
CA THR A 94 -12.86 16.48 8.44
C THR A 94 -11.34 16.24 8.48
N ASP A 95 -10.81 15.79 9.62
CA ASP A 95 -9.41 15.42 9.80
C ASP A 95 -9.27 13.90 9.85
N LEU A 96 -9.06 13.28 8.68
CA LEU A 96 -8.88 11.84 8.56
C LEU A 96 -7.67 11.36 9.36
N VAL A 97 -6.54 12.06 9.31
CA VAL A 97 -5.28 11.62 9.95
C VAL A 97 -5.48 11.50 11.45
N ARG A 98 -6.10 12.50 12.08
CA ARG A 98 -6.42 12.47 13.50
C ARG A 98 -7.40 11.34 13.86
N SER A 99 -8.37 11.06 13.01
CA SER A 99 -9.35 9.97 13.25
C SER A 99 -8.72 8.56 13.23
N LEU A 100 -7.59 8.43 12.53
CA LEU A 100 -6.81 7.19 12.41
C LEU A 100 -5.80 7.01 13.55
N GLU A 101 -5.62 8.01 14.42
CA GLU A 101 -4.59 7.98 15.45
C GLU A 101 -4.69 6.74 16.34
N GLY A 102 -3.57 6.04 16.49
CA GLY A 102 -3.45 4.86 17.34
C GLY A 102 -4.04 3.57 16.77
N LYS A 103 -4.47 3.57 15.51
CA LYS A 103 -4.91 2.38 14.77
C LYS A 103 -4.28 2.34 13.38
N HIS A 104 -4.30 1.18 12.74
CA HIS A 104 -3.96 0.98 11.34
C HIS A 104 -5.17 1.32 10.44
N CYS A 105 -5.00 1.38 9.13
CA CYS A 105 -6.08 1.70 8.20
C CYS A 105 -6.37 0.52 7.27
N LEU A 106 -7.66 0.23 7.08
CA LEU A 106 -8.15 -0.68 6.05
C LEU A 106 -9.04 0.12 5.11
N ILE A 107 -8.64 0.29 3.86
CA ILE A 107 -9.38 1.04 2.84
C ILE A 107 -10.18 0.06 1.98
N ILE A 108 -11.50 0.22 1.98
CA ILE A 108 -12.43 -0.65 1.27
C ILE A 108 -13.13 0.14 0.17
N GLY A 109 -13.10 -0.38 -1.05
CA GLY A 109 -13.71 0.29 -2.20
C GLY A 109 -13.63 -0.54 -3.48
N ASP A 110 -14.52 -0.23 -4.43
CA ASP A 110 -14.45 -0.82 -5.76
C ASP A 110 -13.22 -0.36 -6.55
N THR A 111 -13.01 -1.02 -7.69
CA THR A 111 -12.10 -0.49 -8.71
C THR A 111 -12.53 0.92 -9.12
N GLY A 112 -11.57 1.84 -9.19
CA GLY A 112 -11.81 3.23 -9.61
C GLY A 112 -12.37 4.17 -8.53
N THR A 113 -12.55 3.73 -7.27
CA THR A 113 -13.03 4.62 -6.19
C THR A 113 -11.92 5.47 -5.55
N GLY A 114 -10.69 5.41 -6.07
CA GLY A 114 -9.55 6.20 -5.57
C GLY A 114 -8.87 5.62 -4.32
N LYS A 115 -8.94 4.30 -4.08
CA LYS A 115 -8.28 3.63 -2.94
C LYS A 115 -6.78 3.97 -2.88
N SER A 116 -6.08 3.69 -3.97
CA SER A 116 -4.63 3.87 -4.11
C SER A 116 -4.25 5.37 -3.97
N THR A 117 -5.07 6.27 -4.54
CA THR A 117 -4.90 7.73 -4.38
C THR A 117 -4.99 8.18 -2.93
N ILE A 118 -5.97 7.68 -2.16
CA ILE A 118 -6.13 8.03 -0.74
C ILE A 118 -5.00 7.40 0.09
N ALA A 119 -4.57 6.18 -0.23
CA ALA A 119 -3.44 5.54 0.44
C ALA A 119 -2.15 6.36 0.26
N GLN A 120 -1.86 6.84 -0.96
CA GLN A 120 -0.73 7.73 -1.23
C GLN A 120 -0.82 9.03 -0.44
N TRP A 121 -1.98 9.69 -0.48
CA TRP A 121 -2.22 10.93 0.28
C TRP A 121 -2.00 10.72 1.78
N LEU A 122 -2.50 9.61 2.33
CA LEU A 122 -2.38 9.29 3.75
C LEU A 122 -0.93 8.98 4.12
N ALA A 123 -0.21 8.21 3.31
CA ALA A 123 1.20 7.93 3.54
C ALA A 123 2.05 9.21 3.55
N HIS A 124 1.77 10.16 2.66
CA HIS A 124 2.42 11.47 2.67
C HIS A 124 2.12 12.28 3.94
N LYS A 125 0.87 12.22 4.43
CA LYS A 125 0.47 12.95 5.64
C LYS A 125 1.08 12.36 6.91
N VAL A 126 1.25 11.04 6.97
CA VAL A 126 1.92 10.36 8.08
C VAL A 126 3.43 10.63 8.03
N GLY A 127 4.01 10.61 6.83
CA GLY A 127 5.45 10.78 6.62
C GLY A 127 6.27 9.54 6.99
N GLY A 128 7.59 9.67 6.89
CA GLY A 128 8.52 8.57 7.14
C GLY A 128 8.82 7.73 5.90
N GLU A 129 9.38 6.53 6.11
CA GLU A 129 9.69 5.59 5.03
C GLU A 129 8.41 4.90 4.54
N VAL A 130 8.14 4.93 3.23
CA VAL A 130 6.94 4.33 2.64
C VAL A 130 7.32 3.16 1.75
N VAL A 131 6.75 1.99 2.02
CA VAL A 131 6.88 0.77 1.20
C VAL A 131 5.51 0.35 0.70
N VAL A 132 5.41 0.07 -0.59
CA VAL A 132 4.17 -0.36 -1.27
C VAL A 132 4.37 -1.78 -1.78
N TYR A 133 3.46 -2.67 -1.42
CA TYR A 133 3.38 -4.04 -1.93
C TYR A 133 2.28 -4.10 -2.98
N ASP A 134 2.68 -4.14 -4.25
CA ASP A 134 1.75 -4.11 -5.37
C ASP A 134 2.31 -4.93 -6.55
N PRO A 135 1.70 -6.10 -6.83
CA PRO A 135 2.12 -6.95 -7.94
C PRO A 135 1.79 -6.35 -9.31
N ASP A 136 0.73 -5.54 -9.37
CA ASP A 136 0.11 -5.04 -10.60
C ASP A 136 0.48 -3.59 -10.91
N ALA A 137 1.25 -2.94 -10.03
CA ALA A 137 1.71 -1.56 -10.17
C ALA A 137 2.35 -1.28 -11.54
N ALA A 138 1.76 -0.33 -12.28
CA ALA A 138 2.36 0.26 -13.45
C ALA A 138 3.60 1.12 -13.10
N PRO A 139 4.49 1.43 -14.06
CA PRO A 139 5.70 2.20 -13.79
C PRO A 139 5.46 3.59 -13.18
N ASP A 140 4.38 4.23 -13.60
CA ASP A 140 3.87 5.54 -13.19
C ASP A 140 2.90 5.47 -12.01
N GLU A 141 2.48 4.27 -11.62
CA GLU A 141 1.75 4.07 -10.37
C GLU A 141 2.72 4.14 -9.18
N TRP A 142 2.33 4.88 -8.15
CA TRP A 142 3.11 5.12 -6.93
C TRP A 142 4.43 5.87 -7.16
N MET A 143 4.50 6.78 -8.14
CA MET A 143 5.73 7.55 -8.42
C MET A 143 6.34 8.17 -7.15
N GLY A 144 7.65 7.96 -6.98
CA GLY A 144 8.41 8.48 -5.84
C GLY A 144 8.36 7.61 -4.57
N LEU A 145 7.61 6.51 -4.58
CA LEU A 145 7.54 5.55 -3.48
C LEU A 145 8.31 4.27 -3.80
N ASN A 146 8.72 3.55 -2.76
CA ASN A 146 9.37 2.25 -2.91
C ASN A 146 8.31 1.17 -3.15
N VAL A 147 8.19 0.71 -4.41
CA VAL A 147 7.23 -0.34 -4.80
C VAL A 147 7.94 -1.68 -4.93
N VAL A 148 7.47 -2.67 -4.19
CA VAL A 148 7.93 -4.05 -4.22
C VAL A 148 6.88 -4.90 -4.92
N GLY A 149 7.33 -5.76 -5.84
CA GLY A 149 6.49 -6.78 -6.47
C GLY A 149 6.03 -6.51 -7.89
N ARG A 150 6.42 -5.39 -8.50
CA ARG A 150 6.04 -5.04 -9.89
C ARG A 150 6.16 -6.22 -10.84
N ARG A 151 5.22 -6.34 -11.79
CA ARG A 151 5.15 -7.41 -12.81
C ARG A 151 4.84 -8.78 -12.21
N GLY A 152 4.05 -8.84 -11.14
CA GLY A 152 3.62 -10.08 -10.50
C GLY A 152 4.74 -10.78 -9.70
N ASP A 153 5.74 -10.04 -9.22
CA ASP A 153 6.81 -10.58 -8.40
C ASP A 153 6.37 -10.77 -6.93
N PHE A 154 5.46 -11.72 -6.73
CA PHE A 154 4.98 -12.11 -5.41
C PHE A 154 6.11 -12.66 -4.52
N LYS A 155 7.18 -13.17 -5.12
CA LYS A 155 8.35 -13.66 -4.38
C LYS A 155 9.08 -12.50 -3.70
N ALA A 156 9.35 -11.41 -4.42
CA ALA A 156 9.95 -10.21 -3.83
C ALA A 156 9.06 -9.62 -2.73
N ILE A 157 7.73 -9.61 -2.92
CA ILE A 157 6.80 -9.18 -1.87
C ILE A 157 6.91 -10.08 -0.63
N GLY A 158 6.92 -11.40 -0.80
CA GLY A 158 7.05 -12.34 0.31
C GLY A 158 8.37 -12.21 1.07
N GLU A 159 9.48 -12.03 0.36
CA GLU A 159 10.80 -11.78 0.97
C GLU A 159 10.79 -10.45 1.75
N ALA A 160 10.24 -9.38 1.18
CA ALA A 160 10.14 -8.08 1.84
C ALA A 160 9.20 -8.11 3.06
N MET A 161 8.05 -8.79 2.98
CA MET A 161 7.17 -9.01 4.13
C MET A 161 7.86 -9.83 5.24
N THR A 162 8.75 -10.76 4.89
CA THR A 162 9.54 -11.51 5.87
C THR A 162 10.54 -10.59 6.59
N LEU A 163 11.26 -9.76 5.83
CA LEU A 163 12.18 -8.76 6.38
C LEU A 163 11.46 -7.74 7.27
N ASP A 164 10.25 -7.35 6.89
CA ASP A 164 9.39 -6.48 7.70
C ASP A 164 9.04 -7.06 9.06
N LEU A 165 8.82 -8.38 9.15
CA LEU A 165 8.55 -9.07 10.40
C LEU A 165 9.79 -9.10 11.30
N GLU A 166 10.98 -9.31 10.71
CA GLU A 166 12.26 -9.23 11.41
C GLU A 166 12.51 -7.82 11.94
N GLU A 167 12.27 -6.80 11.10
CA GLU A 167 12.40 -5.40 11.48
C GLU A 167 11.40 -4.99 12.57
N LEU A 168 10.15 -5.45 12.48
CA LEU A 168 9.15 -5.28 13.53
C LEU A 168 9.67 -5.84 14.85
N GLN A 169 10.18 -7.07 14.86
CA GLN A 169 10.72 -7.71 16.06
C GLN A 169 11.95 -6.96 16.62
N ARG A 170 12.90 -6.58 15.75
CA ARG A 170 14.07 -5.78 16.13
C ARG A 170 13.68 -4.47 16.80
N ARG A 171 12.71 -3.74 16.25
CA ARG A 171 12.23 -2.47 16.84
C ARG A 171 11.55 -2.67 18.19
N ILE A 172 10.89 -3.82 18.40
CA ILE A 172 10.29 -4.13 19.70
C ILE A 172 11.37 -4.37 20.75
N GLU A 173 12.45 -5.08 20.41
CA GLU A 173 13.60 -5.31 21.29
C GLU A 173 14.29 -3.99 21.64
N VAL A 174 14.66 -3.20 20.62
CA VAL A 174 15.27 -1.87 20.81
C VAL A 174 14.42 -0.98 21.71
N ARG A 175 13.10 -0.98 21.52
CA ARG A 175 12.17 -0.24 22.38
C ARG A 175 12.10 -0.81 23.80
N GLY A 176 12.21 -2.12 23.96
CA GLY A 176 12.26 -2.79 25.25
C GLY A 176 13.49 -2.35 26.06
N ASP A 177 14.64 -2.24 25.40
CA ASP A 177 15.91 -1.91 26.03
C ASP A 177 16.10 -0.40 26.27
N LEU A 178 15.73 0.43 25.28
CA LEU A 178 16.08 1.86 25.24
C LEU A 178 14.86 2.79 25.34
N GLY A 179 13.64 2.24 25.39
CA GLY A 179 12.39 3.00 25.45
C GLY A 179 11.99 3.64 24.12
N ASP A 180 10.92 4.44 24.16
CA ASP A 180 10.29 5.00 22.94
C ASP A 180 11.20 5.97 22.16
N ARG A 181 12.18 6.62 22.82
CA ARG A 181 13.09 7.58 22.18
C ARG A 181 14.04 6.94 21.17
N ALA A 182 14.34 5.66 21.33
CA ALA A 182 15.21 4.93 20.40
C ALA A 182 14.59 4.71 19.02
N LEU A 183 13.28 4.95 18.88
CA LEU A 183 12.55 4.83 17.62
C LEU A 183 12.20 6.20 17.01
N ALA A 184 12.69 7.30 17.57
CA ALA A 184 12.43 8.63 17.04
C ALA A 184 12.97 8.76 15.60
N GLY A 185 12.10 9.18 14.66
CA GLY A 185 12.47 9.34 13.26
C GLY A 185 12.45 8.05 12.44
N LEU A 186 12.07 6.91 13.02
CA LEU A 186 11.93 5.64 12.31
C LEU A 186 10.49 5.36 11.85
N ASP A 187 9.62 6.37 11.82
CA ASP A 187 8.24 6.21 11.35
C ASP A 187 8.23 5.63 9.92
N SER A 188 7.42 4.59 9.72
CA SER A 188 7.28 3.94 8.41
C SER A 188 5.83 3.60 8.11
N VAL A 189 5.46 3.70 6.84
CA VAL A 189 4.13 3.35 6.31
C VAL A 189 4.27 2.17 5.37
N LEU A 190 3.52 1.12 5.65
CA LEU A 190 3.44 -0.07 4.83
C LEU A 190 2.08 -0.07 4.12
N ILE A 191 2.09 -0.16 2.80
CA ILE A 191 0.87 -0.21 1.98
C ILE A 191 0.80 -1.60 1.34
N ALA A 192 -0.30 -2.30 1.58
CA ALA A 192 -0.61 -3.56 0.89
C ALA A 192 -1.74 -3.30 -0.12
N GLU A 193 -1.39 -3.19 -1.40
CA GLU A 193 -2.36 -3.03 -2.48
C GLU A 193 -3.05 -4.37 -2.74
N GLU A 194 -4.39 -4.35 -2.74
CA GLU A 194 -5.24 -5.55 -2.87
C GLU A 194 -4.78 -6.71 -1.96
N PHE A 195 -4.80 -6.49 -0.64
CA PHE A 195 -4.35 -7.48 0.34
C PHE A 195 -4.96 -8.88 0.17
N PRO A 196 -6.24 -9.06 -0.22
CA PRO A 196 -6.78 -10.39 -0.50
C PRO A 196 -5.97 -11.17 -1.55
N LEU A 197 -5.48 -10.51 -2.60
CA LEU A 197 -4.60 -11.11 -3.61
C LEU A 197 -3.26 -11.53 -2.97
N LEU A 198 -2.65 -10.64 -2.19
CA LEU A 198 -1.39 -10.94 -1.50
C LEU A 198 -1.52 -12.11 -0.53
N LYS A 199 -2.63 -12.20 0.19
CA LYS A 199 -2.94 -13.31 1.09
C LYS A 199 -2.98 -14.64 0.36
N ASP A 200 -3.61 -14.68 -0.82
CA ASP A 200 -3.83 -15.93 -1.54
C ASP A 200 -2.54 -16.43 -2.21
N GLU A 201 -1.64 -15.52 -2.62
CA GLU A 201 -0.38 -15.86 -3.29
C GLU A 201 0.83 -15.99 -2.34
N ILE A 202 0.81 -15.33 -1.18
CA ILE A 202 1.97 -15.20 -0.30
C ILE A 202 1.68 -15.82 1.07
N PRO A 203 2.34 -16.94 1.43
CA PRO A 203 2.08 -17.64 2.69
C PRO A 203 2.28 -16.79 3.96
N VAL A 204 3.22 -15.84 3.94
CA VAL A 204 3.53 -14.98 5.11
C VAL A 204 2.59 -13.78 5.27
N ALA A 205 1.79 -13.44 4.26
CA ALA A 205 1.02 -12.19 4.24
C ALA A 205 0.01 -12.06 5.38
N VAL A 206 -0.66 -13.15 5.76
CA VAL A 206 -1.62 -13.15 6.87
C VAL A 206 -0.92 -12.92 8.21
N ASP A 207 0.18 -13.63 8.47
CA ASP A 207 0.98 -13.45 9.69
C ASP A 207 1.58 -12.04 9.76
N TRP A 208 2.05 -11.53 8.61
CA TRP A 208 2.53 -10.16 8.44
C TRP A 208 1.46 -9.13 8.83
N LEU A 209 0.23 -9.26 8.31
CA LEU A 209 -0.89 -8.38 8.64
C LEU A 209 -1.22 -8.43 10.13
N ILE A 210 -1.36 -9.64 10.70
CA ILE A 210 -1.75 -9.84 12.11
C ILE A 210 -0.70 -9.27 13.06
N LYS A 211 0.59 -9.54 12.83
CA LYS A 211 1.67 -9.07 13.69
C LYS A 211 1.80 -7.55 13.64
N HIS A 212 1.73 -6.94 12.46
CA HIS A 212 1.73 -5.50 12.33
C HIS A 212 0.49 -4.86 12.98
N ALA A 213 -0.71 -5.40 12.75
CA ALA A 213 -1.93 -4.88 13.35
C ALA A 213 -1.87 -4.89 14.89
N ARG A 214 -1.32 -5.94 15.49
CA ARG A 214 -1.26 -6.09 16.96
C ARG A 214 -0.13 -5.29 17.60
N ARG A 215 1.02 -5.21 16.94
CA ARG A 215 2.26 -4.71 17.56
C ARG A 215 2.83 -3.47 16.90
N GLY A 216 2.48 -3.14 15.66
CA GLY A 216 3.13 -2.14 14.80
C GLY A 216 3.06 -0.69 15.29
N ARG A 217 2.02 -0.31 16.05
CA ARG A 217 1.86 1.06 16.57
C ARG A 217 3.07 1.55 17.38
N LYS A 218 3.52 0.76 18.36
CA LYS A 218 4.60 1.14 19.30
C LYS A 218 5.97 1.21 18.60
N PRO A 219 6.31 0.25 17.70
CA PRO A 219 7.44 0.30 16.78
C PRO A 219 7.39 1.34 15.66
N LYS A 220 6.39 2.24 15.65
CA LYS A 220 6.23 3.30 14.64
C LYS A 220 6.05 2.77 13.21
N ARG A 221 5.38 1.62 13.06
CA ARG A 221 5.03 1.02 11.76
C ARG A 221 3.53 1.14 11.54
N PHE A 222 3.13 2.08 10.70
CA PHE A 222 1.74 2.28 10.30
C PHE A 222 1.42 1.40 9.08
N LEU A 223 0.23 0.82 9.06
CA LEU A 223 -0.17 -0.14 8.04
C LEU A 223 -1.45 0.36 7.37
N ILE A 224 -1.45 0.36 6.05
CA ILE A 224 -2.60 0.63 5.20
C ILE A 224 -2.81 -0.62 4.35
N ALA A 225 -3.91 -1.34 4.58
CA ALA A 225 -4.33 -2.45 3.73
C ALA A 225 -5.46 -1.99 2.82
N LEU A 226 -5.41 -2.35 1.54
CA LEU A 226 -6.45 -2.04 0.56
C LEU A 226 -7.16 -3.33 0.19
N ALA A 227 -8.50 -3.29 0.13
CA ALA A 227 -9.30 -4.44 -0.24
C ALA A 227 -10.58 -4.02 -0.98
N GLN A 228 -11.13 -4.91 -1.78
CA GLN A 228 -12.46 -4.73 -2.38
C GLN A 228 -13.60 -5.15 -1.46
N ASP A 229 -13.33 -5.85 -0.37
CA ASP A 229 -14.33 -6.35 0.56
C ASP A 229 -13.81 -6.29 2.00
N ASP A 230 -14.72 -6.25 2.96
CA ASP A 230 -14.43 -6.02 4.37
C ASP A 230 -14.66 -7.25 5.27
N GLN A 231 -14.93 -8.41 4.65
CA GLN A 231 -15.12 -9.66 5.37
C GLN A 231 -13.81 -10.21 5.96
N VAL A 232 -13.88 -10.67 7.20
CA VAL A 232 -12.74 -11.24 7.94
C VAL A 232 -12.12 -12.46 7.24
N LYS A 233 -12.96 -13.26 6.56
CA LYS A 233 -12.53 -14.41 5.78
C LYS A 233 -11.71 -14.01 4.57
N THR A 234 -12.12 -12.95 3.88
CA THR A 234 -11.40 -12.37 2.74
C THR A 234 -10.00 -11.92 3.18
N LEU A 235 -9.89 -11.29 4.35
CA LEU A 235 -8.63 -10.86 4.94
C LEU A 235 -7.82 -11.95 5.66
N GLY A 236 -8.35 -13.17 5.80
CA GLY A 236 -7.66 -14.27 6.49
C GLY A 236 -7.54 -14.10 8.02
N ILE A 237 -8.37 -13.24 8.62
CA ILE A 237 -8.39 -12.98 10.07
C ILE A 237 -9.65 -13.56 10.74
N ASP A 238 -10.18 -14.66 10.20
CA ASP A 238 -11.29 -15.39 10.80
C ASP A 238 -10.88 -15.97 12.17
N GLY A 239 -11.77 -15.89 13.15
CA GLY A 239 -11.44 -16.19 14.56
C GLY A 239 -10.59 -15.12 15.27
N GLU A 240 -10.05 -14.14 14.55
CA GLU A 240 -9.12 -13.12 15.08
C GLU A 240 -9.79 -11.75 15.30
N GLY A 241 -10.94 -11.75 15.99
CA GLY A 241 -11.74 -10.53 16.20
C GLY A 241 -11.01 -9.37 16.89
N GLY A 242 -9.94 -9.66 17.63
CA GLY A 242 -9.06 -8.65 18.23
C GLY A 242 -8.21 -7.89 17.19
N VAL A 243 -7.83 -8.53 16.09
CA VAL A 243 -7.02 -7.93 15.02
C VAL A 243 -7.81 -6.84 14.30
N ARG A 244 -9.08 -7.12 13.96
CA ARG A 244 -9.97 -6.15 13.29
C ARG A 244 -10.09 -4.84 14.07
N LYS A 245 -10.11 -4.88 15.40
CA LYS A 245 -10.24 -3.69 16.27
C LYS A 245 -9.05 -2.74 16.16
N ASN A 246 -7.90 -3.23 15.71
CA ASN A 246 -6.69 -2.43 15.50
C ASN A 246 -6.71 -1.64 14.18
N PHE A 247 -7.72 -1.84 13.34
CA PHE A 247 -7.92 -1.07 12.12
C PHE A 247 -9.07 -0.06 12.30
N ARG A 248 -8.94 1.07 11.61
CA ARG A 248 -10.05 1.93 11.19
C ARG A 248 -10.43 1.55 9.77
N MET A 249 -11.72 1.34 9.54
CA MET A 249 -12.25 0.93 8.24
C MET A 249 -12.69 2.15 7.46
N LEU A 250 -11.92 2.53 6.43
CA LEU A 250 -12.28 3.60 5.51
C LEU A 250 -13.06 3.02 4.34
N ARG A 251 -14.38 3.20 4.31
CA ARG A 251 -15.25 2.69 3.24
C ARG A 251 -15.54 3.77 2.22
N LEU A 252 -15.33 3.46 0.94
CA LEU A 252 -15.50 4.38 -0.19
C LEU A 252 -16.69 3.97 -1.08
N GLY A 253 -17.26 4.94 -1.79
CA GLY A 253 -18.25 4.71 -2.84
C GLY A 253 -19.43 3.84 -2.39
N LYS A 254 -19.73 2.79 -3.16
CA LYS A 254 -20.89 1.92 -2.87
C LYS A 254 -20.80 1.23 -1.52
N PHE A 255 -19.60 0.90 -1.03
CA PHE A 255 -19.42 0.21 0.25
C PHE A 255 -19.77 1.11 1.43
N ALA A 256 -19.45 2.40 1.33
CA ALA A 256 -19.91 3.40 2.30
C ALA A 256 -21.45 3.45 2.34
N VAL A 257 -22.09 3.49 1.17
CA VAL A 257 -23.55 3.55 1.05
C VAL A 257 -24.23 2.27 1.56
N ILE A 258 -23.68 1.09 1.24
CA ILE A 258 -24.19 -0.20 1.72
C ILE A 258 -24.09 -0.27 3.24
N HIS A 259 -22.97 0.16 3.82
CA HIS A 259 -22.79 0.18 5.26
C HIS A 259 -23.75 1.16 5.95
N ALA A 260 -23.91 2.38 5.42
CA ALA A 260 -24.89 3.35 5.94
C ALA A 260 -26.33 2.82 5.91
N LYS A 261 -26.72 2.08 4.87
CA LYS A 261 -28.03 1.38 4.83
C LYS A 261 -28.17 0.35 5.95
N SER A 262 -27.09 -0.37 6.28
CA SER A 262 -27.09 -1.34 7.38
C SER A 262 -27.27 -0.69 8.76
N LEU A 263 -26.77 0.55 8.91
CA LEU A 263 -26.98 1.40 10.10
C LEU A 263 -28.39 1.99 10.17
N LYS A 264 -29.20 1.84 9.10
CA LYS A 264 -30.55 2.40 8.95
C LYS A 264 -30.58 3.94 8.99
N ASP A 265 -29.47 4.58 8.61
CA ASP A 265 -29.36 6.04 8.53
C ASP A 265 -29.58 6.52 7.09
N ASN A 266 -30.82 6.92 6.78
CA ASN A 266 -31.17 7.40 5.44
C ASN A 266 -30.55 8.77 5.12
N ALA A 267 -30.32 9.63 6.13
CA ALA A 267 -29.71 10.93 5.92
C ALA A 267 -28.24 10.76 5.51
N LEU A 268 -27.52 9.85 6.17
CA LEU A 268 -26.15 9.49 5.84
C LEU A 268 -26.04 8.88 4.43
N VAL A 269 -26.99 8.02 4.04
CA VAL A 269 -27.04 7.44 2.70
C VAL A 269 -27.17 8.52 1.62
N GLU A 270 -28.10 9.46 1.78
CA GLU A 270 -28.27 10.54 0.81
C GLU A 270 -27.09 11.52 0.82
N TRP A 271 -26.51 11.79 1.99
CA TRP A 271 -25.28 12.58 2.10
C TRP A 271 -24.12 11.93 1.35
N LEU A 272 -23.87 10.63 1.54
CA LEU A 272 -22.79 9.91 0.85
C LEU A 272 -22.96 9.93 -0.69
N LYS A 273 -24.20 9.85 -1.20
CA LYS A 273 -24.48 9.89 -2.64
C LYS A 273 -24.35 11.29 -3.25
N ALA A 274 -24.69 12.33 -2.49
CA ALA A 274 -24.83 13.68 -3.02
C ALA A 274 -23.49 14.41 -3.23
N GLY A 275 -22.42 14.02 -2.52
CA GLY A 275 -21.17 14.77 -2.52
C GLY A 275 -19.98 13.99 -3.05
N LYS A 276 -18.96 14.75 -3.49
CA LYS A 276 -17.64 14.20 -3.86
C LYS A 276 -16.79 14.01 -2.61
N PHE A 277 -15.87 13.04 -2.67
CA PHE A 277 -14.91 12.79 -1.60
C PHE A 277 -15.55 12.47 -0.23
N ARG A 278 -16.77 11.92 -0.25
CA ARG A 278 -17.49 11.47 0.95
C ARG A 278 -17.27 9.98 1.16
N CYS A 279 -16.98 9.61 2.40
CA CYS A 279 -16.72 8.23 2.80
C CYS A 279 -17.19 7.98 4.23
N LEU A 280 -17.03 6.75 4.70
CA LEU A 280 -17.21 6.42 6.11
C LEU A 280 -15.89 5.99 6.73
N VAL A 281 -15.63 6.45 7.96
CA VAL A 281 -14.60 5.89 8.83
C VAL A 281 -15.31 5.14 9.94
N ASP A 282 -15.18 3.82 9.93
CA ASP A 282 -16.01 2.91 10.72
C ASP A 282 -17.51 3.18 10.45
N ASP A 283 -18.21 3.82 11.40
CA ASP A 283 -19.64 4.14 11.33
C ASP A 283 -19.91 5.65 11.16
N LEU A 284 -18.86 6.48 11.12
CA LEU A 284 -18.99 7.94 11.10
C LEU A 284 -18.79 8.53 9.69
N PRO A 285 -19.57 9.57 9.32
CA PRO A 285 -19.36 10.32 8.08
C PRO A 285 -17.97 10.97 8.07
N CYS A 286 -17.28 10.87 6.94
CA CYS A 286 -16.00 11.54 6.73
C CYS A 286 -15.98 12.25 5.39
N GLN A 287 -15.60 13.53 5.42
CA GLN A 287 -15.37 14.35 4.24
C GLN A 287 -13.85 14.40 3.99
N LEU A 288 -13.40 13.70 2.96
CA LEU A 288 -12.01 13.77 2.53
C LEU A 288 -11.73 15.15 1.91
N PRO A 289 -10.47 15.64 1.99
CA PRO A 289 -10.07 16.83 1.27
C PRO A 289 -10.21 16.64 -0.23
N ASP A 290 -10.27 17.74 -0.98
CA ASP A 290 -10.26 17.67 -2.43
C ASP A 290 -8.92 17.15 -2.93
N LEU A 291 -8.92 15.91 -3.44
CA LEU A 291 -7.75 15.24 -3.99
C LEU A 291 -7.61 15.45 -5.51
N SER A 292 -8.50 16.22 -6.16
CA SER A 292 -8.43 16.44 -7.61
C SER A 292 -7.19 17.24 -8.05
N SER A 293 -6.68 18.10 -7.16
CA SER A 293 -5.44 18.87 -7.34
C SER A 293 -4.20 18.19 -6.76
N TYR A 294 -4.37 17.00 -6.16
CA TYR A 294 -3.25 16.21 -5.64
C TYR A 294 -2.50 15.58 -6.81
N GLN A 295 -1.71 16.40 -7.52
CA GLN A 295 -0.63 15.93 -8.36
C GLN A 295 0.54 15.62 -7.43
N VAL A 296 1.04 14.39 -7.51
CA VAL A 296 2.21 13.93 -6.77
C VAL A 296 3.42 14.75 -7.22
N VAL A 297 3.62 15.92 -6.62
CA VAL A 297 4.88 16.66 -6.65
C VAL A 297 5.65 16.18 -5.43
N MET A 298 6.43 15.10 -5.58
CA MET A 298 7.35 14.68 -4.54
C MET A 298 8.79 14.79 -5.00
N GLN A 299 9.54 15.62 -4.29
CA GLN A 299 10.93 15.32 -4.01
C GLN A 299 10.95 14.02 -3.19
N PRO A 300 11.80 13.04 -3.52
CA PRO A 300 11.95 11.86 -2.68
C PRO A 300 12.34 12.30 -1.26
N PRO A 301 11.76 11.72 -0.20
CA PRO A 301 12.30 11.89 1.13
C PRO A 301 13.77 11.48 1.06
N GLN A 302 14.69 12.39 1.41
CA GLN A 302 16.10 12.05 1.40
C GLN A 302 16.31 10.87 2.36
N PRO A 303 16.88 9.75 1.89
CA PRO A 303 17.24 8.68 2.79
C PRO A 303 18.34 9.24 3.70
N THR A 304 18.03 9.52 4.97
CA THR A 304 19.04 9.56 6.02
C THR A 304 19.45 8.12 6.34
N PHE A 305 20.02 7.45 5.35
CA PHE A 305 20.72 6.20 5.51
C PHE A 305 22.13 6.40 4.93
N HIS A 306 23.07 6.79 5.78
CA HIS A 306 24.46 6.42 5.58
C HIS A 306 24.60 4.93 5.86
N ILE A 307 24.14 4.10 4.91
CA ILE A 307 24.66 2.74 4.78
C ILE A 307 25.97 2.89 4.02
N LYS A 308 27.10 2.74 4.74
CA LYS A 308 28.39 2.47 4.09
C LYS A 308 28.22 1.18 3.28
N GLU A 309 28.07 1.30 1.97
CA GLU A 309 28.18 0.18 1.04
C GLU A 309 29.50 -0.54 1.31
N LYS A 310 29.44 -1.80 1.76
CA LYS A 310 30.56 -2.72 1.61
C LYS A 310 30.66 -3.03 0.12
N LYS A 311 31.56 -2.33 -0.57
CA LYS A 311 32.01 -2.74 -1.91
C LYS A 311 32.46 -4.20 -1.83
N HIS A 312 31.78 -5.06 -2.56
CA HIS A 312 32.28 -6.37 -2.94
C HIS A 312 33.56 -6.15 -3.75
N ILE A 313 34.72 -6.33 -3.11
CA ILE A 313 35.99 -6.44 -3.81
C ILE A 313 36.09 -7.89 -4.27
N LEU A 314 36.01 -8.09 -5.58
CA LEU A 314 36.41 -9.32 -6.24
C LEU A 314 37.87 -9.61 -5.88
N VAL A 315 38.13 -10.79 -5.35
CA VAL A 315 39.48 -11.30 -5.05
C VAL A 315 40.11 -11.84 -6.34
N PRO A 316 41.29 -11.36 -6.77
CA PRO A 316 42.23 -12.13 -7.57
C PRO A 316 43.29 -12.77 -6.64
N PRO A 317 43.92 -13.87 -7.08
CA PRO A 317 44.68 -14.77 -6.20
C PRO A 317 46.05 -14.21 -5.81
N GLU A 318 46.49 -14.72 -4.66
CA GLU A 318 47.81 -14.65 -4.03
C GLU A 318 48.98 -14.19 -4.91
N SER A 319 49.66 -13.14 -4.45
CA SER A 319 51.11 -13.02 -4.60
C SER A 319 51.71 -12.54 -3.28
N GLU A 320 52.57 -13.38 -2.71
CA GLU A 320 53.52 -13.02 -1.66
C GLU A 320 54.30 -11.77 -2.07
N PHE A 321 54.39 -10.76 -1.19
CA PHE A 321 55.66 -10.15 -0.77
C PHE A 321 55.43 -8.98 0.22
N GLU A 322 56.21 -9.05 1.30
CA GLU A 322 56.79 -7.99 2.13
C GLU A 322 55.92 -7.05 2.98
N ALA A 323 56.34 -7.01 4.24
CA ALA A 323 55.87 -6.14 5.30
C ALA A 323 56.15 -4.67 4.97
N ASP A 324 55.15 -3.82 5.22
CA ASP A 324 55.44 -2.44 5.58
C ASP A 324 54.54 -1.97 6.72
N VAL A 325 55.21 -1.59 7.79
CA VAL A 325 54.69 -1.04 9.04
C VAL A 325 54.50 0.45 8.80
N THR A 326 53.27 0.94 8.75
CA THR A 326 52.79 2.22 9.35
C THR A 326 51.55 2.75 8.64
N VAL A 327 50.37 2.63 9.27
CA VAL A 327 49.37 3.70 9.25
C VAL A 327 48.75 3.82 10.64
N LEU A 328 49.29 4.77 11.41
CA LEU A 328 48.71 5.32 12.63
C LEU A 328 47.44 6.10 12.25
N THR A 329 46.27 5.64 12.70
CA THR A 329 45.05 6.46 12.77
C THR A 329 44.58 6.59 14.21
N THR A 330 44.08 7.78 14.52
CA THR A 330 43.82 8.42 15.81
C THR A 330 43.03 7.58 16.85
N GLU A 331 42.31 6.55 16.40
CA GLU A 331 41.46 5.68 17.24
C GLU A 331 42.26 4.80 18.23
N ASN A 332 43.43 4.29 17.85
CA ASN A 332 44.25 3.47 18.74
C ASN A 332 44.75 4.24 19.98
N SER A 333 44.97 5.56 19.85
CA SER A 333 45.45 6.39 20.97
C SER A 333 44.40 6.58 22.09
N VAL A 334 43.11 6.57 21.74
CA VAL A 334 42.01 6.73 22.69
C VAL A 334 41.78 5.42 23.44
N ILE A 335 41.78 4.30 22.73
CA ILE A 335 41.59 2.96 23.31
C ILE A 335 42.74 2.65 24.28
N LEU A 336 43.99 2.94 23.90
CA LEU A 336 45.15 2.75 24.79
C LEU A 336 45.06 3.60 26.07
N ARG A 337 44.60 4.85 25.98
CA ARG A 337 44.38 5.70 27.16
C ARG A 337 43.28 5.14 28.06
N ALA A 338 42.18 4.63 27.48
CA ALA A 338 41.09 4.02 28.22
C ALA A 338 41.55 2.75 28.95
N VAL A 339 42.23 1.84 28.25
CA VAL A 339 42.79 0.61 28.84
C VAL A 339 43.76 0.93 29.98
N LYS A 340 44.68 1.88 29.79
CA LYS A 340 45.63 2.30 30.83
C LYS A 340 44.95 2.91 32.05
N THR A 341 43.89 3.69 31.85
CA THR A 341 43.11 4.29 32.93
C THR A 341 42.37 3.21 33.72
N CYS A 342 41.78 2.23 33.02
CA CYS A 342 41.06 1.12 33.65
C CYS A 342 41.98 0.17 34.43
N LEU A 343 43.18 -0.12 33.92
CA LEU A 343 44.20 -0.90 34.63
C LEU A 343 44.65 -0.19 35.90
N LYS A 344 44.91 1.13 35.84
CA LYS A 344 45.23 1.93 37.03
C LYS A 344 44.11 1.98 38.06
N ALA A 345 42.86 1.91 37.60
CA ALA A 345 41.68 1.85 38.47
C ALA A 345 41.44 0.46 39.09
N GLY A 346 42.30 -0.54 38.79
CA GLY A 346 42.18 -1.90 39.34
C GLY A 346 41.02 -2.72 38.77
N LEU A 347 40.51 -2.35 37.59
CA LEU A 347 39.46 -3.12 36.93
C LEU A 347 40.01 -4.47 36.43
N SER A 348 39.18 -5.51 36.50
CA SER A 348 39.56 -6.85 36.06
C SER A 348 39.75 -6.92 34.54
N GLU A 349 40.68 -7.76 34.08
CA GLU A 349 40.99 -7.94 32.66
C GLU A 349 39.75 -8.32 31.84
N SER A 350 38.92 -9.22 32.38
CA SER A 350 37.65 -9.59 31.74
C SER A 350 36.71 -8.42 31.51
N ARG A 351 36.71 -7.44 32.42
CA ARG A 351 35.87 -6.25 32.30
C ARG A 351 36.44 -5.28 31.27
N ILE A 352 37.76 -5.12 31.22
CA ILE A 352 38.42 -4.31 30.20
C ILE A 352 38.20 -4.91 28.80
N ILE A 353 38.32 -6.23 28.65
CA ILE A 353 38.13 -6.92 27.38
C ILE A 353 36.69 -6.76 26.86
N LYS A 354 35.69 -6.86 27.73
CA LYS A 354 34.28 -6.74 27.34
C LYS A 354 33.84 -5.28 27.17
N GLU A 355 34.06 -4.44 28.17
CA GLU A 355 33.51 -3.08 28.24
C GLU A 355 34.37 -2.04 27.49
N VAL A 356 35.70 -2.23 27.41
CA VAL A 356 36.60 -1.26 26.77
C VAL A 356 37.03 -1.71 25.38
N LEU A 357 37.33 -3.00 25.20
CA LEU A 357 37.75 -3.54 23.91
C LEU A 357 36.59 -4.12 23.08
N GLY A 358 35.42 -4.35 23.67
CA GLY A 358 34.22 -4.83 22.96
C GLY A 358 34.24 -6.31 22.56
N TYR A 359 35.13 -7.13 23.14
CA TYR A 359 35.23 -8.56 22.81
C TYR A 359 34.39 -9.40 23.78
N GLU A 360 33.34 -10.05 23.26
CA GLU A 360 32.45 -10.93 24.01
C GLU A 360 32.24 -12.29 23.31
N GLY A 361 31.72 -13.27 24.06
CA GLY A 361 31.40 -14.61 23.55
C GLY A 361 32.60 -15.33 22.92
N GLY A 362 32.41 -15.87 21.72
CA GLY A 362 33.44 -16.63 20.99
C GLY A 362 34.68 -15.82 20.60
N LYS A 363 34.64 -14.48 20.67
CA LYS A 363 35.78 -13.60 20.35
C LYS A 363 36.57 -13.17 21.58
N TYR A 364 36.25 -13.68 22.77
CA TYR A 364 36.92 -13.27 24.01
C TYR A 364 38.44 -13.59 24.01
N GLN A 365 38.86 -14.69 23.38
CA GLN A 365 40.28 -15.05 23.30
C GLN A 365 41.09 -14.06 22.47
N ASP A 366 40.50 -13.51 21.40
CA ASP A 366 41.14 -12.49 20.57
C ASP A 366 41.36 -11.20 21.36
N GLY A 367 40.37 -10.79 22.17
CA GLY A 367 40.48 -9.64 23.07
C GLY A 367 41.54 -9.83 24.16
N LYS A 368 41.71 -11.06 24.66
CA LYS A 368 42.77 -11.40 25.62
C LYS A 368 44.16 -11.30 24.98
N ALA A 369 44.32 -11.80 23.75
CA ALA A 369 45.57 -11.69 23.00
C ALA A 369 45.93 -10.23 22.71
N LEU A 370 44.94 -9.42 22.32
CA LEU A 370 45.12 -7.99 22.06
C LEU A 370 45.54 -7.22 23.33
N LEU A 371 44.91 -7.49 24.48
CA LEU A 371 45.29 -6.86 25.74
C LEU A 371 46.72 -7.24 26.17
N ALA A 372 47.14 -8.49 25.93
CA ALA A 372 48.50 -8.93 26.18
C ALA A 372 49.53 -8.22 25.29
N ALA A 373 49.23 -8.08 23.99
CA ALA A 373 50.07 -7.33 23.05
C ALA A 373 50.21 -5.85 23.46
N MET A 374 49.11 -5.19 23.86
CA MET A 374 49.14 -3.80 24.34
C MET A 374 49.99 -3.62 25.60
N ARG A 375 49.98 -4.58 26.52
CA ARG A 375 50.86 -4.56 27.71
C ARG A 375 52.33 -4.70 27.34
N GLN A 376 52.63 -5.59 26.39
CA GLN A 376 53.99 -5.82 25.94
C GLN A 376 54.57 -4.62 25.18
N GLU A 377 53.76 -3.94 24.37
CA GLU A 377 54.18 -2.82 23.54
C GLU A 377 54.31 -1.50 24.33
N HIS A 378 53.48 -1.28 25.35
CA HIS A 378 53.38 0.03 26.02
C HIS A 378 53.66 0.02 27.54
N GLY A 379 54.01 -1.13 28.11
CA GLY A 379 54.60 -1.25 29.44
C GLY A 379 53.71 -0.76 30.59
N PHE A 380 52.59 -1.46 30.83
CA PHE A 380 51.73 -1.27 32.00
C PHE A 380 51.21 -2.58 32.59
#